data_AF-A0A3R6Q9J1-F1
#
_entry.id   AF-A0A3R6Q9J1-F1
#
_cell.length_a   1.000
_cell.length_b   1.000
_cell.length_c   1.000
_cell.angle_alpha   90.00
_cell.angle_beta   90.00
_cell.angle_gamma   90.00
#
_symmetry.space_group_name_H-M   'P 1'
#
loop_
_entity.id
_entity.type
_entity.pdbx_description
1 polymer ?
#
loop_
_entity_poly.entity_id
_entity_poly.type
_entity_poly.pdbx_seq_one_letter_code
_entity_poly.pdbx_strand_id
1 'polypeptide(L)'
;MDISVNESKFSDASVLIERARVLSNMLTETYFGQKIETRADLWKISGYFYNDARVLAETISCMIVDAEELLNHASDDVVTK
;
A
#
# COMPACT_ATOMS: atom_id res chain seq x y z
N MET A 1 -23.08 18.30 8.87
CA MET A 1 -21.86 17.68 8.34
C MET A 1 -21.90 17.78 6.82
N ASP A 2 -20.92 18.45 6.22
CA ASP A 2 -20.95 18.87 4.81
C ASP A 2 -20.57 17.72 3.86
N ILE A 3 -21.28 17.62 2.73
CA ILE A 3 -20.99 16.67 1.65
C ILE A 3 -19.53 16.80 1.17
N SER A 4 -18.97 18.01 1.23
CA SER A 4 -17.57 18.30 0.87
C SER A 4 -16.54 17.58 1.74
N VAL A 5 -16.85 17.30 3.01
CA VAL A 5 -15.95 16.57 3.93
C VAL A 5 -15.91 15.08 3.58
N ASN A 6 -17.03 14.51 3.12
CA ASN A 6 -17.06 13.11 2.69
C ASN A 6 -16.35 12.93 1.34
N GLU A 7 -16.57 13.84 0.39
CA GLU A 7 -15.86 13.83 -0.89
C GLU A 7 -14.34 13.91 -0.72
N SER A 8 -13.84 14.73 0.23
CA SER A 8 -12.40 14.79 0.51
C SER A 8 -11.87 13.48 1.09
N LYS A 9 -12.58 12.87 2.06
CA LYS A 9 -12.20 11.56 2.63
C LYS A 9 -12.16 10.46 1.57
N PHE A 10 -13.14 10.41 0.66
CA PHE A 10 -13.14 9.46 -0.46
C PHE A 10 -11.98 9.68 -1.42
N SER A 11 -11.65 10.95 -1.70
CA SER A 11 -10.51 11.32 -2.55
C SER A 11 -9.19 10.91 -1.93
N ASP A 12 -8.98 11.21 -0.64
CA ASP A 12 -7.76 10.87 0.09
C ASP A 12 -7.57 9.36 0.20
N ALA A 13 -8.63 8.60 0.49
CA ALA A 13 -8.61 7.14 0.49
C ALA A 13 -8.23 6.58 -0.89
N SER A 14 -8.78 7.15 -1.97
CA SER A 14 -8.44 6.73 -3.34
C SER A 14 -6.97 6.95 -3.66
N VAL A 15 -6.39 8.06 -3.21
CA VAL A 15 -4.95 8.35 -3.38
C VAL A 15 -4.09 7.34 -2.63
N LEU A 16 -4.46 6.98 -1.39
CA LEU A 16 -3.75 5.97 -0.61
C LEU A 16 -3.80 4.59 -1.28
N ILE A 17 -4.96 4.18 -1.79
CA ILE A 17 -5.14 2.91 -2.51
C ILE A 17 -4.28 2.87 -3.77
N GLU A 18 -4.27 3.92 -4.60
CA GLU A 18 -3.43 3.94 -5.81
C GLU A 18 -1.94 3.95 -5.47
N ARG A 19 -1.52 4.62 -4.39
CA ARG A 19 -0.13 4.53 -3.90
C ARG A 19 0.23 3.12 -3.45
N ALA A 20 -0.63 2.48 -2.65
CA ALA A 20 -0.46 1.10 -2.21
C ALA A 20 -0.34 0.14 -3.40
N ARG A 21 -1.14 0.35 -4.45
CA ARG A 21 -1.08 -0.42 -5.70
C ARG A 21 0.24 -0.24 -6.43
N VAL A 22 0.70 1.00 -6.62
CA VAL A 22 1.99 1.29 -7.29
C VAL A 22 3.15 0.66 -6.51
N LEU A 23 3.16 0.80 -5.18
CA LEU A 23 4.18 0.20 -4.33
C LEU A 23 4.13 -1.33 -4.36
N SER A 24 2.94 -1.94 -4.42
CA SER A 24 2.78 -3.39 -4.55
C SER A 24 3.37 -3.93 -5.86
N ASN A 25 3.17 -3.20 -6.97
CA ASN A 25 3.78 -3.54 -8.25
C ASN A 25 5.32 -3.45 -8.17
N MET A 26 5.84 -2.36 -7.59
CA MET A 26 7.28 -2.19 -7.40
C MET A 26 7.90 -3.30 -6.54
N LEU A 27 7.24 -3.66 -5.44
CA LEU A 27 7.64 -4.77 -4.56
C LEU A 27 7.73 -6.09 -5.35
N THR A 28 6.71 -6.35 -6.16
CA THR A 28 6.63 -7.55 -6.99
C THR A 28 7.76 -7.58 -8.02
N GLU A 29 7.93 -6.53 -8.81
CA GLU A 29 8.95 -6.48 -9.88
C GLU A 29 10.39 -6.50 -9.35
N THR A 30 10.63 -5.81 -8.23
CA THR A 30 12.00 -5.57 -7.73
C THR A 30 12.50 -6.71 -6.84
N TYR A 31 11.61 -7.36 -6.08
CA TYR A 31 12.03 -8.37 -5.09
C TYR A 31 11.52 -9.78 -5.43
N PHE A 32 10.24 -9.93 -5.79
CA PHE A 32 9.63 -11.25 -5.97
C PHE A 32 9.65 -11.75 -7.42
N GLY A 33 9.81 -10.86 -8.39
CA GLY A 33 9.87 -11.17 -9.82
C GLY A 33 11.29 -11.43 -10.32
N GLN A 34 12.30 -11.22 -9.48
CA GLN A 34 13.70 -11.41 -9.84
C GLN A 34 14.08 -12.89 -9.94
N LYS A 35 14.84 -13.23 -10.98
CA LYS A 35 15.38 -14.58 -11.18
C LYS A 35 16.82 -14.69 -10.67
N ILE A 36 17.20 -15.91 -10.33
CA ILE A 36 18.56 -16.31 -9.99
C ILE A 36 19.09 -17.09 -11.20
N GLU A 37 19.91 -16.45 -12.02
CA GLU A 37 20.40 -17.05 -13.26
C GLU A 37 21.87 -17.45 -13.13
N THR A 38 22.62 -16.74 -12.26
CA THR A 38 24.05 -16.93 -12.07
C THR A 38 24.42 -17.02 -10.60
N ARG A 39 25.65 -17.50 -10.33
CA ARG A 39 26.22 -17.48 -8.97
C ARG A 39 26.31 -16.05 -8.40
N ALA A 40 26.48 -15.05 -9.27
CA ALA A 40 26.51 -13.66 -8.87
C ALA A 40 25.13 -13.13 -8.42
N ASP A 41 24.03 -13.87 -8.65
CA ASP A 41 22.68 -13.49 -8.21
C ASP A 41 22.32 -14.03 -6.82
N LEU A 42 23.16 -14.86 -6.20
CA LEU A 42 22.86 -15.50 -4.92
C LEU A 42 22.67 -14.51 -3.76
N TRP A 43 23.07 -13.25 -3.89
CA TRP A 43 22.74 -12.22 -2.90
C TRP A 43 21.24 -11.94 -2.80
N LYS A 44 20.46 -12.21 -3.86
CA LYS A 44 19.00 -12.02 -3.91
C LYS A 44 18.23 -12.96 -2.97
N ILE A 45 18.83 -14.06 -2.52
CA ILE A 45 18.23 -14.96 -1.51
C ILE A 45 18.68 -14.64 -0.08
N SER A 46 19.57 -13.66 0.09
CA SER A 46 19.99 -13.25 1.42
C SER A 46 18.84 -12.55 2.15
N GLY A 47 18.73 -12.76 3.46
CA GLY A 47 17.72 -12.07 4.27
C GLY A 47 17.84 -10.54 4.19
N TYR A 48 19.06 -10.02 4.03
CA TYR A 48 19.31 -8.59 3.86
C TYR A 48 18.65 -8.01 2.61
N PHE A 49 18.58 -8.78 1.51
CA PHE A 49 17.90 -8.35 0.30
C PHE A 49 16.41 -8.09 0.52
N TYR A 50 15.77 -8.84 1.40
CA TYR A 50 14.34 -8.71 1.69
C TYR A 50 14.02 -7.75 2.84
N ASN A 51 15.01 -7.13 3.48
CA ASN A 51 14.74 -6.14 4.54
C ASN A 51 13.98 -4.92 4.00
N ASP A 52 14.39 -4.40 2.86
CA ASP A 52 13.73 -3.26 2.22
C ASP A 52 12.35 -3.66 1.68
N ALA A 53 12.20 -4.90 1.20
CA ALA A 53 10.91 -5.47 0.82
C ALA A 53 9.93 -5.52 2.01
N ARG A 54 10.41 -5.90 3.20
CA ARG A 54 9.60 -5.89 4.43
C ARG A 54 9.10 -4.49 4.75
N VAL A 55 9.98 -3.48 4.71
CA VAL A 55 9.61 -2.08 5.00
C VAL A 55 8.56 -1.57 4.01
N LEU A 56 8.71 -1.89 2.72
CA LEU A 56 7.72 -1.54 1.70
C LEU A 56 6.39 -2.24 1.94
N ALA A 57 6.40 -3.54 2.28
CA ALA A 57 5.19 -4.29 2.58
C ALA A 57 4.44 -3.72 3.80
N GLU A 58 5.16 -3.38 4.88
CA GLU A 58 4.59 -2.73 6.06
C GLU A 58 3.97 -1.36 5.73
N THR A 59 4.66 -0.58 4.89
CA THR A 59 4.16 0.72 4.42
C THR A 59 2.86 0.58 3.62
N ILE A 60 2.78 -0.41 2.71
CA ILE A 60 1.58 -0.71 1.94
C ILE A 60 0.43 -1.09 2.88
N SER A 61 0.68 -1.94 3.88
CA SER A 61 -0.33 -2.32 4.86
C SER A 61 -0.87 -1.12 5.63
N CYS A 62 -0.01 -0.22 6.09
CA CYS A 62 -0.47 1.01 6.75
C CYS A 62 -1.35 1.88 5.82
N MET A 63 -0.93 2.08 4.57
CA MET A 63 -1.73 2.87 3.61
C MET A 63 -3.12 2.28 3.35
N ILE A 64 -3.23 0.95 3.31
CA ILE A 64 -4.53 0.27 3.13
C ILE A 64 -5.40 0.48 4.37
N VAL A 65 -4.84 0.28 5.57
CA VAL A 65 -5.57 0.50 6.83
C VAL A 65 -6.05 1.95 6.92
N ASP A 66 -5.18 2.93 6.67
CA ASP A 66 -5.55 4.35 6.69
C ASP A 66 -6.67 4.67 5.67
N ALA A 67 -6.63 4.06 4.49
CA ALA A 67 -7.66 4.21 3.48
C ALA A 67 -9.00 3.60 3.92
N GLU A 68 -8.98 2.42 4.52
CA GLU A 68 -10.18 1.75 5.06
C GLU A 68 -10.82 2.58 6.19
N GLU A 69 -10.01 3.15 7.08
CA GLU A 69 -10.49 4.04 8.14
C GLU A 69 -11.18 5.29 7.56
N LEU A 70 -10.59 5.93 6.55
CA LEU A 70 -11.19 7.09 5.88
C LEU A 70 -12.55 6.74 5.24
N LEU A 71 -12.65 5.57 4.60
CA LEU A 71 -13.88 5.09 3.96
C LEU A 71 -14.97 4.74 4.99
N ASN A 72 -14.60 4.09 6.09
CA ASN A 72 -15.53 3.75 7.17
C ASN A 72 -16.09 5.02 7.82
N HIS A 73 -15.23 5.98 8.15
CA HIS A 73 -15.66 7.26 8.70
C HIS A 73 -16.53 8.09 7.74
N ALA A 74 -16.23 8.08 6.44
CA ALA A 74 -17.07 8.72 5.45
C ALA A 74 -18.46 8.07 5.34
N SER A 75 -18.56 6.77 5.63
CA SER A 75 -19.82 5.99 5.56
C SER A 75 -20.68 6.16 6.81
N ASP A 76 -20.08 6.15 8.00
CA ASP A 76 -20.78 6.37 9.27
C ASP A 76 -21.40 7.77 9.37
N ASP A 77 -20.73 8.78 8.81
CA ASP A 77 -21.22 10.16 8.69
C ASP A 77 -22.45 10.29 7.76
N VAL A 78 -22.68 9.30 6.88
CA VAL A 78 -23.85 9.24 5.97
C VAL A 78 -25.03 8.53 6.63
N VAL A 79 -24.79 7.48 7.43
CA VAL A 79 -25.84 6.65 8.05
C VAL A 79 -26.48 7.31 9.28
N THR A 80 -25.77 8.22 9.96
CA THR A 80 -26.24 8.91 11.17
C THR A 80 -27.06 10.19 10.89
N LYS A 81 -27.46 10.42 9.64
CA LYS A 81 -28.30 11.55 9.18
C LYS A 81 -29.67 11.09 8.72
#